data_AF-A0A9P9H2V0-F1
#
_entry.id   AF-A0A9P9H2V0-F1
#
_cell.length_a   1.000
_cell.length_b   1.000
_cell.length_c   1.000
_cell.angle_alpha   90.00
_cell.angle_beta   90.00
_cell.angle_gamma   90.00
#
_symmetry.space_group_name_H-M   'P 1'
#
loop_
_entity.id
_entity.type
_entity.pdbx_description
1 polymer ?
#
loop_
_entity_poly.entity_id
_entity_poly.type
_entity_poly.pdbx_seq_one_letter_code
_entity_poly.pdbx_strand_id
1 'polypeptide(L)'
;MVQPSPFLEPGTTTSTGDLAIVLLSRDNLQPVTLEQSTGAVDGYLEGATLNTRFGSFPHSTLLGIPWGSQVRASNVDTGSRGRKRRREATDDDTPTTTGPDDDVADLTSKPAKKAVAAASGFIHILRPTPELWTSSLPHRTQVVYTPDYSYILQRIRAVPGTRIIEAGAGSGSFTHASARAVYNGYPKDENDKKGKVFSFEYHEPRYIKMQEEIHEHKLDGVVQLTHRDVYGEGFNVDGKSPQATSVFLDLPAPWEALHHLSRQKPDKPKKENEGADTPEWVSPLDPKRSVHICTFSPCIEQVTRTIEELRLLGWKDIDMVEISARRINTIRERVGANLPAERGNVQTPANVKEAMQRLKEINRKTKEFHKVHFKSTNGDDDSSAMDVDTPASNSPKTDANGKAAEDSKPWMHGNLYHRPENDLKTHTSYLTFAVLPREWTEEDEAAAEAKWPCGKEGGVIGSLNRQARKQQTREKLAAKKKQKQENDTQKEGVVEETAEKQ
;
A
#
# COMPACT_ATOMS: atom_id res chain seq x y z
N MET A 1 13.39 -8.13 -27.63
CA MET A 1 12.09 -7.84 -26.99
C MET A 1 12.40 -7.21 -25.65
N VAL A 2 11.76 -6.09 -25.31
CA VAL A 2 11.93 -5.44 -24.00
C VAL A 2 11.50 -6.45 -22.95
N GLN A 3 12.36 -6.72 -21.96
CA GLN A 3 12.02 -7.61 -20.86
C GLN A 3 10.90 -6.96 -20.04
N PRO A 4 9.79 -7.65 -19.76
CA PRO A 4 8.69 -7.06 -19.02
C PRO A 4 9.11 -6.69 -17.59
N SER A 5 8.45 -5.67 -17.05
CA SER A 5 8.68 -5.21 -15.69
C SER A 5 8.19 -6.23 -14.68
N PRO A 6 8.99 -6.54 -13.64
CA PRO A 6 8.55 -7.44 -12.57
C PRO A 6 7.39 -6.84 -11.75
N PHE A 7 7.11 -5.53 -11.87
CA PHE A 7 5.96 -4.88 -11.25
C PHE A 7 4.64 -5.13 -12.01
N LEU A 8 4.71 -5.49 -13.30
CA LEU A 8 3.55 -5.58 -14.19
C LEU A 8 3.27 -7.02 -14.61
N GLU A 9 4.30 -7.74 -15.07
CA GLU A 9 4.21 -9.14 -15.45
C GLU A 9 5.30 -9.95 -14.72
N PRO A 10 5.13 -10.17 -13.40
CA PRO A 10 6.08 -10.98 -12.64
C PRO A 10 6.06 -12.43 -13.13
N GLY A 11 7.24 -12.96 -13.45
CA GLY A 11 7.42 -14.41 -13.67
C GLY A 11 7.13 -15.22 -12.40
N THR A 12 7.14 -16.55 -12.52
CA THR A 12 6.89 -17.45 -11.37
C THR A 12 8.06 -17.54 -10.39
N THR A 13 9.28 -17.26 -10.87
CA THR A 13 10.52 -17.39 -10.13
C THR A 13 11.34 -16.10 -10.19
N THR A 14 12.27 -15.96 -9.26
CA THR A 14 13.27 -14.90 -9.24
C THR A 14 14.26 -15.06 -10.39
N SER A 15 14.65 -13.94 -11.01
CA SER A 15 15.61 -13.92 -12.11
C SER A 15 16.71 -12.89 -11.87
N THR A 16 17.83 -13.05 -12.56
CA THR A 16 18.94 -12.11 -12.54
C THR A 16 18.50 -10.75 -13.09
N GLY A 17 18.90 -9.67 -12.44
CA GLY A 17 18.59 -8.28 -12.80
C GLY A 17 17.19 -7.83 -12.41
N ASP A 18 16.39 -8.68 -11.74
CA ASP A 18 15.09 -8.28 -11.23
C ASP A 18 15.20 -7.68 -9.82
N LEU A 19 14.41 -6.65 -9.57
CA LEU A 19 14.19 -6.12 -8.23
C LEU A 19 13.37 -7.11 -7.40
N ALA A 20 13.88 -7.50 -6.25
CA ALA A 20 13.16 -8.27 -5.24
C ALA A 20 12.95 -7.44 -3.97
N ILE A 21 11.84 -7.66 -3.28
CA ILE A 21 11.61 -7.07 -1.96
C ILE A 21 11.85 -8.13 -0.89
N VAL A 22 12.84 -7.90 -0.03
CA VAL A 22 13.19 -8.81 1.05
C VAL A 22 12.44 -8.42 2.31
N LEU A 23 11.61 -9.33 2.83
CA LEU A 23 10.92 -9.17 4.10
C LEU A 23 11.80 -9.69 5.24
N LEU A 24 12.37 -8.75 5.99
CA LEU A 24 13.20 -9.02 7.17
C LEU A 24 12.36 -9.12 8.45
N SER A 25 11.42 -8.19 8.62
CA SER A 25 10.43 -8.19 9.70
C SER A 25 9.16 -7.46 9.23
N ARG A 26 8.10 -7.43 10.06
CA ARG A 26 6.80 -6.85 9.68
C ARG A 26 6.86 -5.44 9.09
N ASP A 27 7.81 -4.63 9.55
CA ASP A 27 7.96 -3.22 9.18
C ASP A 27 9.35 -2.94 8.59
N ASN A 28 10.11 -3.99 8.27
CA ASN A 28 11.43 -3.86 7.68
C ASN A 28 11.49 -4.65 6.36
N LEU A 29 11.30 -3.90 5.28
CA LEU A 29 11.38 -4.34 3.90
C LEU A 29 12.62 -3.71 3.29
N GLN A 30 13.42 -4.52 2.58
CA GLN A 30 14.61 -4.04 1.90
C GLN A 30 14.54 -4.38 0.41
N PRO A 31 14.58 -3.39 -0.50
CA PRO A 31 14.70 -3.66 -1.92
C PRO A 31 16.12 -4.14 -2.24
N VAL A 32 16.23 -5.16 -3.08
CA VAL A 32 17.50 -5.74 -3.51
C VAL A 32 17.40 -6.12 -4.99
N THR A 33 18.34 -5.64 -5.80
CA THR A 33 18.50 -6.10 -7.19
C THR A 33 19.27 -7.42 -7.19
N LEU A 34 18.67 -8.45 -7.76
CA LEU A 34 19.29 -9.78 -7.77
C LEU A 34 20.39 -9.86 -8.82
N GLU A 35 21.56 -10.32 -8.40
CA GLU A 35 22.76 -10.35 -9.25
C GLU A 35 23.31 -11.77 -9.32
N GLN A 36 23.72 -12.16 -10.52
CA GLN A 36 24.42 -13.41 -10.73
C GLN A 36 25.92 -13.11 -10.83
N SER A 37 26.65 -13.43 -9.78
CA SER A 37 28.11 -13.29 -9.74
C SER A 37 28.79 -14.61 -10.11
N THR A 38 29.81 -14.55 -10.97
CA THR A 38 30.63 -15.70 -11.35
C THR A 38 31.87 -15.88 -10.46
N GLY A 39 32.26 -14.84 -9.71
CA GLY A 39 33.40 -14.83 -8.80
C GLY A 39 33.12 -14.01 -7.53
N ALA A 40 34.17 -13.76 -6.75
CA ALA A 40 34.04 -13.01 -5.51
C ALA A 40 33.65 -11.54 -5.75
N VAL A 41 32.70 -11.03 -4.97
CA VAL A 41 32.25 -9.63 -5.02
C VAL A 41 32.36 -9.06 -3.61
N ASP A 42 32.93 -7.87 -3.46
CA ASP A 42 33.12 -7.19 -2.17
C ASP A 42 33.79 -8.04 -1.07
N GLY A 43 34.68 -8.95 -1.46
CA GLY A 43 35.41 -9.84 -0.55
C GLY A 43 34.61 -11.06 -0.06
N TYR A 44 33.39 -11.29 -0.58
CA TYR A 44 32.64 -12.53 -0.38
C TYR A 44 32.99 -13.54 -1.48
N LEU A 45 33.49 -14.71 -1.10
CA LEU A 45 33.81 -15.78 -2.06
C LEU A 45 32.56 -16.39 -2.71
N GLU A 46 31.39 -16.21 -2.09
CA GLU A 46 30.09 -16.66 -2.59
C GLU A 46 29.45 -15.67 -3.58
N GLY A 47 30.11 -14.55 -3.91
CA GLY A 47 29.64 -13.51 -4.83
C GLY A 47 28.78 -12.43 -4.14
N ALA A 48 27.93 -11.75 -4.90
CA ALA A 48 27.03 -10.72 -4.37
C ALA A 48 26.20 -11.27 -3.21
N THR A 49 26.32 -10.64 -2.04
CA THR A 49 25.77 -11.16 -0.79
C THR A 49 25.01 -10.08 -0.03
N LEU A 50 23.73 -10.34 0.23
CA LEU A 50 22.89 -9.50 1.08
C LEU A 50 23.20 -9.79 2.55
N ASN A 51 23.64 -8.77 3.27
CA ASN A 51 23.92 -8.89 4.70
C ASN A 51 22.84 -8.21 5.52
N THR A 52 22.32 -8.92 6.52
CA THR A 52 21.26 -8.44 7.40
C THR A 52 21.58 -8.81 8.84
N ARG A 53 20.84 -8.24 9.80
CA ARG A 53 20.93 -8.67 11.21
C ARG A 53 20.55 -10.13 11.45
N PHE A 54 19.90 -10.77 10.47
CA PHE A 54 19.46 -12.16 10.55
C PHE A 54 20.44 -13.13 9.86
N GLY A 55 21.55 -12.63 9.33
CA GLY A 55 22.59 -13.41 8.66
C GLY A 55 22.89 -12.89 7.25
N SER A 56 23.73 -13.65 6.55
CA SER A 56 24.19 -13.35 5.19
C SER A 56 23.49 -14.25 4.17
N PHE A 57 23.10 -13.67 3.04
CA PHE A 57 22.28 -14.31 2.01
C PHE A 57 22.93 -14.07 0.63
N PRO A 58 23.76 -15.01 0.14
CA PRO A 58 24.33 -14.94 -1.19
C PRO A 58 23.21 -14.90 -2.26
N HIS A 59 23.32 -14.02 -3.26
CA HIS A 59 22.31 -13.87 -4.30
C HIS A 59 22.11 -15.17 -5.10
N SER A 60 23.14 -16.01 -5.19
CA SER A 60 23.03 -17.37 -5.75
C SER A 60 21.96 -18.24 -5.08
N THR A 61 21.64 -18.01 -3.80
CA THR A 61 20.56 -18.70 -3.08
C THR A 61 19.17 -18.07 -3.30
N LEU A 62 19.14 -16.87 -3.87
CA LEU A 62 17.93 -16.09 -4.13
C LEU A 62 17.46 -16.17 -5.59
N LEU A 63 18.27 -16.74 -6.49
CA LEU A 63 17.99 -16.86 -7.92
C LEU A 63 17.28 -18.18 -8.24
N GLY A 64 16.33 -18.15 -9.18
CA GLY A 64 15.63 -19.34 -9.67
C GLY A 64 14.65 -19.98 -8.68
N ILE A 65 14.28 -19.27 -7.61
CA ILE A 65 13.34 -19.76 -6.59
C ILE A 65 11.96 -19.12 -6.76
N PRO A 66 10.87 -19.79 -6.35
CA PRO A 66 9.54 -19.21 -6.39
C PRO A 66 9.42 -17.95 -5.51
N TRP A 67 8.66 -16.96 -5.97
CA TRP A 67 8.31 -15.81 -5.12
C TRP A 67 7.55 -16.24 -3.87
N GLY A 68 7.83 -15.59 -2.74
CA GLY A 68 7.28 -15.92 -1.43
C GLY A 68 8.09 -16.97 -0.65
N SER A 69 9.15 -17.52 -1.24
CA SER A 69 10.00 -18.52 -0.58
C SER A 69 10.68 -17.97 0.67
N GLN A 70 10.73 -18.80 1.71
CA GLN A 70 11.55 -18.56 2.89
C GLN A 70 12.98 -19.05 2.63
N VAL A 71 13.96 -18.14 2.68
CA VAL A 71 15.36 -18.44 2.44
C VAL A 71 16.11 -18.40 3.77
N ARG A 72 16.91 -19.44 4.06
CA ARG A 72 17.74 -19.51 5.26
C ARG A 72 19.05 -18.76 5.06
N ALA A 73 19.58 -18.20 6.14
CA ALA A 73 20.90 -17.59 6.13
C ALA A 73 21.97 -18.62 5.75
N SER A 74 23.08 -18.16 5.21
CA SER A 74 24.25 -18.97 4.86
C SER A 74 25.47 -18.59 5.70
N ASN A 75 26.31 -19.57 6.00
CA ASN A 75 27.66 -19.35 6.49
C ASN A 75 28.49 -18.85 5.30
N VAL A 76 28.83 -17.57 5.32
CA VAL A 76 29.63 -16.93 4.26
C VAL A 76 31.06 -16.75 4.73
N ASP A 77 32.00 -16.95 3.81
CA ASP A 77 33.42 -16.72 4.07
C ASP A 77 33.75 -15.26 3.73
N THR A 78 33.86 -14.41 4.75
CA THR A 78 34.11 -12.97 4.58
C THR A 78 35.54 -12.63 4.16
N GLY A 79 36.38 -13.64 3.92
CA GLY A 79 37.82 -13.45 3.74
C GLY A 79 38.44 -12.63 4.88
N SER A 80 39.62 -12.06 4.62
CA SER A 80 40.44 -11.31 5.58
C SER A 80 39.82 -10.01 6.14
N ARG A 81 38.55 -9.67 5.84
CA ARG A 81 37.86 -8.50 6.43
C ARG A 81 37.69 -8.61 7.95
N GLY A 82 37.59 -9.82 8.49
CA GLY A 82 37.43 -10.04 9.94
C GLY A 82 38.70 -9.83 10.79
N ARG A 83 39.89 -9.79 10.18
CA ARG A 83 41.16 -9.83 10.94
C ARG A 83 41.79 -8.46 11.23
N LYS A 84 41.28 -7.37 10.65
CA LYS A 84 41.91 -6.02 10.75
C LYS A 84 41.36 -5.11 11.85
N ARG A 85 40.29 -5.48 12.56
CA ARG A 85 39.65 -4.57 13.55
C ARG A 85 39.87 -4.91 15.03
N ARG A 86 40.73 -5.87 15.35
CA ARG A 86 41.10 -6.15 16.75
C ARG A 86 42.56 -6.58 16.86
N ARG A 87 43.47 -5.62 16.74
CA ARG A 87 44.74 -5.66 17.47
C ARG A 87 44.86 -4.36 18.24
N GLU A 88 44.83 -4.54 19.56
CA GLU A 88 44.98 -3.53 20.58
C GLU A 88 46.32 -2.81 20.45
N ALA A 89 46.33 -1.59 21.00
CA ALA A 89 47.48 -0.75 21.17
C ALA A 89 48.62 -1.48 21.91
N THR A 90 49.79 -1.50 21.30
CA THR A 90 51.10 -1.52 21.97
C THR A 90 52.11 -0.84 21.06
N ASP A 91 52.86 0.10 21.63
CA ASP A 91 54.10 0.69 21.12
C ASP A 91 54.97 -0.36 20.42
N ASP A 92 55.49 -0.07 19.23
CA ASP A 92 56.90 0.32 19.07
C ASP A 92 57.18 0.74 17.62
N ASP A 93 58.16 1.62 17.47
CA ASP A 93 58.58 2.33 16.28
C ASP A 93 59.37 1.39 15.32
N THR A 94 58.88 1.17 14.10
CA THR A 94 59.72 0.69 12.96
C THR A 94 58.96 0.82 11.63
N PRO A 95 59.47 1.57 10.63
CA PRO A 95 58.86 1.63 9.32
C PRO A 95 59.28 0.41 8.49
N THR A 96 58.40 -0.56 8.35
CA THR A 96 58.62 -1.67 7.40
C THR A 96 57.85 -1.41 6.10
N THR A 97 58.60 -1.46 5.01
CA THR A 97 58.27 -1.17 3.62
C THR A 97 56.95 -1.77 3.14
N THR A 98 56.17 -0.95 2.44
CA THR A 98 55.01 -1.33 1.63
C THR A 98 55.39 -2.37 0.59
N GLY A 99 54.96 -3.62 0.78
CA GLY A 99 54.85 -4.61 -0.29
C GLY A 99 53.58 -4.38 -1.10
N PRO A 100 53.51 -4.84 -2.37
CA PRO A 100 52.41 -4.52 -3.28
C PRO A 100 51.10 -5.16 -2.83
N ASP A 101 49.99 -4.45 -3.05
CA ASP A 101 48.61 -4.93 -2.92
C ASP A 101 48.27 -6.01 -3.98
N ASP A 102 48.91 -7.19 -3.92
CA ASP A 102 48.69 -8.27 -4.89
C ASP A 102 47.54 -9.25 -4.51
N ASP A 103 46.98 -9.17 -3.30
CA ASP A 103 45.99 -10.17 -2.82
C ASP A 103 44.52 -9.85 -3.19
N VAL A 104 44.22 -8.68 -3.76
CA VAL A 104 42.83 -8.31 -4.15
C VAL A 104 42.52 -8.76 -5.58
N ALA A 105 43.54 -8.90 -6.43
CA ALA A 105 43.38 -9.26 -7.84
C ALA A 105 43.15 -10.77 -8.07
N ASP A 106 43.57 -11.65 -7.15
CA ASP A 106 43.52 -13.12 -7.33
C ASP A 106 42.25 -13.80 -6.74
N LEU A 107 41.28 -13.01 -6.24
CA LEU A 107 40.02 -13.52 -5.69
C LEU A 107 38.83 -13.40 -6.65
N THR A 108 38.90 -12.49 -7.62
CA THR A 108 37.83 -12.27 -8.61
C THR A 108 37.83 -13.32 -9.73
N SER A 109 38.93 -14.07 -9.90
CA SER A 109 39.12 -15.12 -10.92
C SER A 109 38.70 -16.52 -10.46
N LYS A 110 38.45 -16.72 -9.17
CA LYS A 110 38.06 -18.02 -8.59
C LYS A 110 36.53 -18.19 -8.66
N PRO A 111 36.02 -19.39 -9.02
CA PRO A 111 34.59 -19.62 -9.15
C PRO A 111 33.89 -19.43 -7.80
N ALA A 112 32.71 -18.80 -7.82
CA ALA A 112 31.94 -18.52 -6.61
C ALA A 112 31.68 -19.81 -5.79
N LYS A 113 31.95 -19.75 -4.49
CA LYS A 113 31.78 -20.88 -3.58
C LYS A 113 30.29 -21.16 -3.35
N LYS A 114 29.91 -22.45 -3.27
CA LYS A 114 28.53 -22.84 -2.98
C LYS A 114 28.17 -22.49 -1.53
N ALA A 115 27.08 -21.76 -1.36
CA ALA A 115 26.58 -21.35 -0.05
C ALA A 115 26.19 -22.56 0.83
N VAL A 116 26.56 -22.53 2.11
CA VAL A 116 26.20 -23.54 3.11
C VAL A 116 25.24 -22.91 4.12
N ALA A 117 24.10 -23.54 4.38
CA ALA A 117 23.10 -22.99 5.29
C ALA A 117 23.63 -22.82 6.73
N ALA A 118 23.31 -21.69 7.35
CA ALA A 118 23.57 -21.39 8.76
C ALA A 118 22.53 -22.06 9.68
N ALA A 119 22.83 -22.12 10.98
CA ALA A 119 21.99 -22.76 11.98
C ALA A 119 20.67 -22.00 12.26
N SER A 120 20.64 -20.69 12.05
CA SER A 120 19.49 -19.83 12.33
C SER A 120 19.46 -18.62 11.42
N GLY A 121 18.28 -18.02 11.26
CA GLY A 121 18.07 -16.83 10.43
C GLY A 121 17.39 -17.15 9.11
N PHE A 122 16.40 -16.34 8.76
CA PHE A 122 15.67 -16.46 7.50
C PHE A 122 15.14 -15.12 7.04
N ILE A 123 14.85 -15.03 5.76
CA ILE A 123 14.15 -13.93 5.10
C ILE A 123 13.06 -14.51 4.20
N HIS A 124 12.10 -13.68 3.77
CA HIS A 124 11.21 -14.03 2.66
C HIS A 124 11.50 -13.15 1.46
N ILE A 125 11.56 -13.76 0.29
CA ILE A 125 11.73 -13.02 -0.97
C ILE A 125 10.36 -12.76 -1.60
N LEU A 126 9.99 -11.50 -1.77
CA LEU A 126 8.70 -11.09 -2.27
C LEU A 126 8.84 -10.44 -3.65
N ARG A 127 7.85 -10.70 -4.51
CA ARG A 127 7.74 -10.01 -5.79
C ARG A 127 7.56 -8.50 -5.55
N PRO A 128 8.17 -7.63 -6.36
CA PRO A 128 7.96 -6.20 -6.24
C PRO A 128 6.50 -5.88 -6.57
N THR A 129 5.90 -5.05 -5.72
CA THR A 129 4.59 -4.46 -5.97
C THR A 129 4.68 -2.99 -5.58
N PRO A 130 3.90 -2.10 -6.20
CA PRO A 130 3.82 -0.71 -5.79
C PRO A 130 3.64 -0.50 -4.28
N GLU A 131 2.83 -1.31 -3.58
CA GLU A 131 2.63 -1.18 -2.13
C GLU A 131 3.87 -1.54 -1.31
N LEU A 132 4.54 -2.64 -1.69
CA LEU A 132 5.78 -3.04 -1.03
C LEU A 132 6.90 -2.05 -1.33
N TRP A 133 6.97 -1.56 -2.57
CA TRP A 133 7.91 -0.52 -2.98
C TRP A 133 7.68 0.79 -2.22
N THR A 134 6.45 1.29 -2.14
CA THR A 134 6.09 2.45 -1.31
C THR A 134 6.60 2.33 0.12
N SER A 135 6.56 1.11 0.67
CA SER A 135 6.95 0.83 2.06
C SER A 135 8.47 0.67 2.23
N SER A 136 9.22 0.47 1.16
CA SER A 136 10.66 0.16 1.20
C SER A 136 11.54 1.13 0.41
N LEU A 137 10.95 2.08 -0.30
CA LEU A 137 11.69 2.99 -1.18
C LEU A 137 12.57 3.97 -0.38
N PRO A 138 13.70 4.41 -0.94
CA PRO A 138 14.50 5.46 -0.34
C PRO A 138 13.73 6.79 -0.34
N HIS A 139 13.35 7.29 0.84
CA HIS A 139 12.66 8.57 0.95
C HIS A 139 13.56 9.73 0.52
N ARG A 140 13.21 10.38 -0.60
CA ARG A 140 13.85 11.62 -1.08
C ARG A 140 12.98 12.84 -0.81
N THR A 141 11.67 12.64 -0.82
CA THR A 141 10.64 13.66 -0.66
C THR A 141 9.54 13.13 0.26
N GLN A 142 8.55 13.97 0.53
CA GLN A 142 7.25 13.46 0.98
C GLN A 142 6.71 12.48 -0.07
N VAL A 143 6.04 11.42 0.40
CA VAL A 143 5.57 10.31 -0.43
C VAL A 143 4.07 10.12 -0.24
N VAL A 144 3.35 9.90 -1.33
CA VAL A 144 1.95 9.47 -1.29
C VAL A 144 1.91 7.98 -0.91
N TYR A 145 1.26 7.65 0.20
CA TYR A 145 1.14 6.28 0.69
C TYR A 145 -0.09 5.56 0.12
N THR A 146 -0.14 4.24 0.30
CA THR A 146 -1.20 3.38 -0.26
C THR A 146 -2.62 3.82 0.03
N PRO A 147 -2.99 4.24 1.26
CA PRO A 147 -4.36 4.70 1.51
C PRO A 147 -4.76 5.87 0.61
N ASP A 148 -3.87 6.85 0.45
CA ASP A 148 -4.11 8.03 -0.37
C ASP A 148 -4.14 7.66 -1.86
N TYR A 149 -3.07 7.05 -2.40
CA TYR A 149 -3.02 6.79 -3.84
C TYR A 149 -4.04 5.77 -4.32
N SER A 150 -4.43 4.79 -3.49
CA SER A 150 -5.46 3.82 -3.88
C SER A 150 -6.82 4.51 -4.04
N TYR A 151 -7.15 5.42 -3.12
CA TYR A 151 -8.35 6.24 -3.19
C TYR A 151 -8.29 7.23 -4.37
N ILE A 152 -7.14 7.89 -4.57
CA ILE A 152 -6.93 8.82 -5.69
C ILE A 152 -7.13 8.08 -7.02
N LEU A 153 -6.42 6.97 -7.25
CA LEU A 153 -6.50 6.19 -8.50
C LEU A 153 -7.93 5.72 -8.77
N GLN A 154 -8.64 5.25 -7.73
CA GLN A 154 -10.05 4.87 -7.85
C GLN A 154 -10.91 6.07 -8.26
N ARG A 155 -10.76 7.22 -7.59
CA ARG A 155 -11.63 8.38 -7.76
C ARG A 155 -11.36 9.15 -9.05
N ILE A 156 -10.12 9.19 -9.55
CA ILE A 156 -9.77 9.74 -10.88
C ILE A 156 -10.06 8.76 -12.03
N ARG A 157 -10.66 7.60 -11.72
CA ARG A 157 -11.03 6.54 -12.68
C ARG A 157 -9.84 5.99 -13.47
N ALA A 158 -8.71 5.78 -12.79
CA ALA A 158 -7.58 5.10 -13.39
C ALA A 158 -7.93 3.63 -13.65
N VAL A 159 -7.88 3.22 -14.91
CA VAL A 159 -8.17 1.87 -15.39
C VAL A 159 -7.17 1.50 -16.50
N PRO A 160 -7.05 0.22 -16.87
CA PRO A 160 -6.20 -0.18 -17.99
C PRO A 160 -6.50 0.63 -19.27
N GLY A 161 -5.47 1.24 -19.86
CA GLY A 161 -5.60 2.14 -21.01
C GLY A 161 -5.73 3.63 -20.67
N THR A 162 -5.91 4.00 -19.41
CA THR A 162 -5.94 5.41 -18.97
C THR A 162 -4.58 6.09 -19.23
N ARG A 163 -4.62 7.36 -19.64
CA ARG A 163 -3.43 8.22 -19.75
C ARG A 163 -3.44 9.22 -18.61
N ILE A 164 -2.43 9.14 -17.74
CA ILE A 164 -2.32 9.93 -16.50
C ILE A 164 -1.23 10.97 -16.66
N ILE A 165 -1.51 12.22 -16.27
CA ILE A 165 -0.48 13.23 -15.98
C ILE A 165 -0.21 13.23 -14.48
N GLU A 166 1.05 13.18 -14.09
CA GLU A 166 1.53 13.29 -12.71
C GLU A 166 2.57 14.42 -12.63
N ALA A 167 2.44 15.32 -11.66
CA ALA A 167 3.50 16.27 -11.31
C ALA A 167 3.40 16.64 -9.83
N GLY A 168 4.43 16.54 -8.98
CA GLY A 168 5.79 16.07 -9.22
C GLY A 168 5.98 14.56 -9.05
N ALA A 169 6.96 13.98 -9.76
CA ALA A 169 7.31 12.56 -9.64
C ALA A 169 7.82 12.18 -8.23
N GLY A 170 8.56 13.09 -7.57
CA GLY A 170 9.01 12.93 -6.20
C GLY A 170 9.88 11.69 -5.99
N SER A 171 9.43 10.79 -5.11
CA SER A 171 10.11 9.50 -4.85
C SER A 171 9.51 8.32 -5.63
N GLY A 172 8.60 8.58 -6.58
CA GLY A 172 8.10 7.56 -7.50
C GLY A 172 7.02 6.62 -6.98
N SER A 173 6.51 6.81 -5.76
CA SER A 173 5.47 5.94 -5.17
C SER A 173 4.17 5.93 -5.99
N PHE A 174 3.63 7.13 -6.28
CA PHE A 174 2.41 7.25 -7.08
C PHE A 174 2.65 6.84 -8.53
N THR A 175 3.82 7.13 -9.10
CA THR A 175 4.24 6.68 -10.43
C THR A 175 4.13 5.16 -10.60
N HIS A 176 4.65 4.36 -9.65
CA HIS A 176 4.58 2.90 -9.72
C HIS A 176 3.13 2.39 -9.60
N ALA A 177 2.35 2.96 -8.68
CA ALA A 177 0.95 2.60 -8.50
C ALA A 177 0.12 2.92 -9.77
N SER A 178 0.38 4.08 -10.37
CA SER A 178 -0.23 4.54 -11.62
C SER A 178 0.15 3.66 -12.80
N ALA A 179 1.43 3.32 -12.96
CA ALA A 179 1.91 2.47 -14.04
C ALA A 179 1.18 1.13 -14.06
N ARG A 180 1.00 0.51 -12.89
CA ARG A 180 0.23 -0.73 -12.76
C ARG A 180 -1.27 -0.52 -13.03
N ALA A 181 -1.86 0.59 -12.56
CA ALA A 181 -3.28 0.86 -12.74
C ALA A 181 -3.67 1.05 -14.22
N VAL A 182 -2.78 1.67 -15.01
CA VAL A 182 -3.03 1.93 -16.44
C VAL A 182 -2.61 0.80 -17.37
N TYR A 183 -1.87 -0.18 -16.87
CA TYR A 183 -1.26 -1.22 -17.69
C TYR A 183 -2.29 -2.07 -18.44
N ASN A 184 -2.20 -2.11 -19.77
CA ASN A 184 -2.99 -2.97 -20.65
C ASN A 184 -2.13 -3.63 -21.75
N GLY A 185 -0.86 -3.92 -21.42
CA GLY A 185 0.15 -4.43 -22.33
C GLY A 185 1.14 -3.36 -22.80
N TYR A 186 2.31 -3.80 -23.29
CA TYR A 186 3.31 -2.92 -23.89
C TYR A 186 2.90 -2.49 -25.30
N PRO A 187 3.21 -1.24 -25.70
CA PRO A 187 2.94 -0.76 -27.06
C PRO A 187 3.78 -1.56 -28.07
N LYS A 188 3.14 -2.04 -29.15
CA LYS A 188 3.83 -2.76 -30.24
C LYS A 188 4.55 -1.80 -31.20
N ASP A 189 3.95 -0.64 -31.42
CA ASP A 189 4.42 0.44 -32.29
C ASP A 189 3.90 1.78 -31.75
N GLU A 190 4.27 2.89 -32.40
CA GLU A 190 3.86 4.24 -31.98
C GLU A 190 2.35 4.51 -32.08
N ASN A 191 1.62 3.72 -32.87
CA ASN A 191 0.18 3.86 -33.09
C ASN A 191 -0.65 3.01 -32.11
N ASP A 192 -0.07 1.99 -31.49
CA ASP A 192 -0.71 1.18 -30.45
C ASP A 192 -0.83 1.96 -29.14
N LYS A 193 -1.93 2.73 -29.02
CA LYS A 193 -2.24 3.51 -27.81
C LYS A 193 -2.53 2.60 -26.62
N LYS A 194 -1.53 2.45 -25.75
CA LYS A 194 -1.64 1.83 -24.42
C LYS A 194 -1.84 2.87 -23.32
N GLY A 195 -2.20 2.39 -22.13
CA GLY A 195 -2.20 3.23 -20.94
C GLY A 195 -0.80 3.72 -20.64
N LYS A 196 -0.67 4.97 -20.21
CA LYS A 196 0.63 5.62 -20.05
C LYS A 196 0.60 6.65 -18.93
N VAL A 197 1.70 6.76 -18.18
CA VAL A 197 1.91 7.76 -17.15
C VAL A 197 2.92 8.79 -17.68
N PHE A 198 2.51 10.05 -17.73
CA PHE A 198 3.35 11.19 -18.07
C PHE A 198 3.72 11.88 -16.76
N SER A 199 4.93 11.64 -16.29
CA SER A 199 5.40 12.10 -14.98
C SER A 199 6.38 13.25 -15.15
N PHE A 200 6.17 14.36 -14.43
CA PHE A 200 7.01 15.56 -14.53
C PHE A 200 7.76 15.79 -13.22
N GLU A 201 9.06 16.10 -13.31
CA GLU A 201 9.89 16.46 -12.16
C GLU A 201 10.69 17.72 -12.49
N TYR A 202 10.64 18.71 -11.60
CA TYR A 202 11.31 19.99 -11.77
C TYR A 202 12.79 19.92 -11.36
N HIS A 203 13.12 19.09 -10.37
CA HIS A 203 14.45 19.06 -9.78
C HIS A 203 15.35 18.04 -10.49
N GLU A 204 16.31 18.53 -11.27
CA GLU A 204 17.20 17.74 -12.12
C GLU A 204 17.85 16.52 -11.43
N PRO A 205 18.51 16.64 -10.25
CA PRO A 205 19.05 15.45 -9.57
C PRO A 205 18.01 14.40 -9.17
N ARG A 206 16.75 14.79 -8.96
CA ARG A 206 15.66 13.85 -8.66
C ARG A 206 15.16 13.20 -9.94
N TYR A 207 15.05 13.97 -11.01
CA TYR A 207 14.71 13.48 -12.34
C TYR A 207 15.70 12.39 -12.81
N ILE A 208 17.01 12.65 -12.72
CA ILE A 208 18.05 11.69 -13.16
C ILE A 208 17.92 10.36 -12.39
N LYS A 209 17.81 10.43 -11.06
CA LYS A 209 17.65 9.23 -10.22
C LYS A 209 16.35 8.48 -10.50
N MET A 210 15.25 9.21 -10.70
CA MET A 210 13.97 8.59 -11.04
C MET A 210 14.01 7.96 -12.43
N GLN A 211 14.76 8.53 -13.38
CA GLN A 211 14.97 7.97 -14.70
C GLN A 211 15.73 6.65 -14.62
N GLU A 212 16.81 6.59 -13.83
CA GLU A 212 17.55 5.36 -13.54
C GLU A 212 16.64 4.30 -12.91
N GLU A 213 15.85 4.65 -11.88
CA GLU A 213 14.92 3.73 -11.23
C GLU A 213 13.83 3.20 -12.17
N ILE A 214 13.23 4.06 -12.99
CA ILE A 214 12.23 3.64 -14.00
C ILE A 214 12.85 2.65 -14.98
N HIS A 215 14.09 2.90 -15.40
CA HIS A 215 14.81 2.05 -16.32
C HIS A 215 15.15 0.69 -15.70
N GLU A 216 15.73 0.69 -14.49
CA GLU A 216 16.05 -0.53 -13.73
C GLU A 216 14.80 -1.37 -13.46
N HIS A 217 13.66 -0.71 -13.20
CA HIS A 217 12.38 -1.38 -12.98
C HIS A 217 11.66 -1.75 -14.27
N LYS A 218 12.25 -1.46 -15.44
CA LYS A 218 11.74 -1.79 -16.79
C LYS A 218 10.36 -1.16 -17.07
N LEU A 219 10.15 0.05 -16.56
CA LEU A 219 8.88 0.79 -16.67
C LEU A 219 8.87 1.81 -17.82
N ASP A 220 9.96 1.96 -18.57
CA ASP A 220 10.09 2.90 -19.70
C ASP A 220 8.95 2.81 -20.73
N GLY A 221 8.42 1.61 -20.96
CA GLY A 221 7.33 1.40 -21.92
C GLY A 221 5.97 1.96 -21.48
N VAL A 222 5.80 2.23 -20.17
CA VAL A 222 4.53 2.66 -19.56
C VAL A 222 4.65 4.05 -18.93
N VAL A 223 5.84 4.43 -18.48
CA VAL A 223 6.12 5.71 -17.83
C VAL A 223 7.02 6.56 -18.73
N GLN A 224 6.57 7.77 -19.05
CA GLN A 224 7.40 8.79 -19.68
C GLN A 224 7.67 9.88 -18.65
N LEU A 225 8.89 9.88 -18.13
CA LEU A 225 9.38 10.91 -17.22
C LEU A 225 9.88 12.11 -18.03
N THR A 226 9.64 13.33 -17.56
CA THR A 226 10.21 14.54 -18.18
C THR A 226 10.67 15.55 -17.14
N HIS A 227 11.88 16.06 -17.34
CA HIS A 227 12.44 17.15 -16.54
C HIS A 227 11.80 18.46 -16.97
N ARG A 228 11.01 19.10 -16.10
CA ARG A 228 10.26 20.31 -16.47
C ARG A 228 9.73 21.12 -15.29
N ASP A 229 9.70 22.44 -15.46
CA ASP A 229 8.83 23.32 -14.68
C ASP A 229 7.43 23.40 -15.30
N VAL A 230 6.48 22.66 -14.70
CA VAL A 230 5.09 22.61 -15.17
C VAL A 230 4.33 23.92 -14.96
N TYR A 231 4.82 24.86 -14.14
CA TYR A 231 4.18 26.16 -13.97
C TYR A 231 4.38 27.05 -15.20
N GLY A 232 5.58 27.03 -15.79
CA GLY A 232 5.92 27.81 -16.96
C GLY A 232 5.64 27.11 -18.28
N GLU A 233 6.02 25.83 -18.38
CA GLU A 233 6.11 25.11 -19.66
C GLU A 233 4.93 24.16 -19.92
N GLY A 234 4.09 23.90 -18.91
CA GLY A 234 2.93 23.03 -19.01
C GLY A 234 3.28 21.56 -19.24
N PHE A 235 2.33 20.81 -19.82
CA PHE A 235 2.33 19.34 -19.77
C PHE A 235 2.46 18.66 -21.15
N ASN A 236 2.60 19.42 -22.24
CA ASN A 236 2.83 18.83 -23.56
C ASN A 236 4.23 18.21 -23.63
N VAL A 237 4.38 17.10 -24.33
CA VAL A 237 5.65 16.38 -24.43
C VAL A 237 6.03 16.25 -25.89
N ASP A 238 7.25 16.67 -26.25
CA ASP A 238 7.75 16.70 -27.64
C ASP A 238 6.80 17.43 -28.61
N GLY A 239 6.18 18.52 -28.13
CA GLY A 239 5.20 19.31 -28.90
C GLY A 239 3.84 18.61 -29.10
N LYS A 240 3.59 17.47 -28.45
CA LYS A 240 2.36 16.68 -28.59
C LYS A 240 1.57 16.65 -27.27
N SER A 241 0.25 16.58 -27.41
CA SER A 241 -0.67 16.38 -26.30
C SER A 241 -0.55 14.97 -25.72
N PRO A 242 -0.40 14.82 -24.39
CA PRO A 242 -0.58 13.56 -23.70
C PRO A 242 -1.99 12.98 -23.80
N GLN A 243 -2.99 13.73 -24.29
CA GLN A 243 -4.41 13.33 -24.33
C GLN A 243 -4.83 12.64 -23.02
N ALA A 244 -4.51 13.26 -21.90
CA ALA A 244 -4.74 12.68 -20.58
C ALA A 244 -6.22 12.73 -20.20
N THR A 245 -6.70 11.68 -19.54
CA THR A 245 -8.06 11.62 -18.98
C THR A 245 -8.07 11.69 -17.46
N SER A 246 -6.90 11.61 -16.84
CA SER A 246 -6.73 11.66 -15.40
C SER A 246 -5.47 12.46 -15.08
N VAL A 247 -5.51 13.29 -14.04
CA VAL A 247 -4.43 14.17 -13.63
C VAL A 247 -4.23 14.09 -12.12
N PHE A 248 -2.98 14.01 -11.68
CA PHE A 248 -2.59 14.07 -10.27
C PHE A 248 -1.50 15.13 -10.07
N LEU A 249 -1.77 16.10 -9.20
CA LEU A 249 -0.84 17.18 -8.88
C LEU A 249 -0.42 17.13 -7.41
N ASP A 250 0.85 16.79 -7.15
CA ASP A 250 1.56 16.94 -5.88
C ASP A 250 2.63 18.03 -6.06
N LEU A 251 2.19 19.29 -5.94
CA LEU A 251 2.97 20.50 -6.19
C LEU A 251 2.81 21.47 -5.02
N PRO A 252 3.80 22.33 -4.73
CA PRO A 252 3.65 23.39 -3.73
C PRO A 252 2.53 24.40 -4.02
N ALA A 253 2.31 24.71 -5.30
CA ALA A 253 1.34 25.70 -5.77
C ALA A 253 0.55 25.17 -6.98
N PRO A 254 -0.31 24.15 -6.80
CA PRO A 254 -0.99 23.49 -7.91
C PRO A 254 -1.85 24.45 -8.74
N TRP A 255 -2.43 25.50 -8.12
CA TRP A 255 -3.20 26.54 -8.82
C TRP A 255 -2.40 27.22 -9.94
N GLU A 256 -1.08 27.37 -9.79
CA GLU A 256 -0.25 27.98 -10.83
C GLU A 256 -0.06 27.08 -12.06
N ALA A 257 -0.25 25.76 -11.94
CA ALA A 257 -0.17 24.82 -13.06
C ALA A 257 -1.53 24.59 -13.76
N LEU A 258 -2.65 24.86 -13.09
CA LEU A 258 -4.00 24.50 -13.58
C LEU A 258 -4.36 25.16 -14.91
N HIS A 259 -3.85 26.36 -15.17
CA HIS A 259 -4.10 27.07 -16.43
C HIS A 259 -3.53 26.32 -17.65
N HIS A 260 -2.55 25.42 -17.46
CA HIS A 260 -2.07 24.53 -18.52
C HIS A 260 -2.94 23.29 -18.75
N LEU A 261 -3.93 23.05 -17.87
CA LEU A 261 -4.87 21.94 -17.90
C LEU A 261 -6.28 22.42 -18.28
N SER A 262 -6.36 23.38 -19.18
CA SER A 262 -7.62 23.89 -19.74
C SER A 262 -7.88 23.31 -21.14
N ARG A 263 -9.16 23.34 -21.56
CA ARG A 263 -9.55 23.00 -22.95
C ARG A 263 -9.07 24.07 -23.94
N GLN A 264 -9.25 25.33 -23.55
CA GLN A 264 -8.96 26.51 -24.37
C GLN A 264 -7.81 27.31 -23.77
N LYS A 265 -7.13 28.12 -24.58
CA LYS A 265 -6.06 28.98 -24.11
C LYS A 265 -6.63 29.93 -23.05
N PRO A 266 -6.09 29.96 -21.82
CA PRO A 266 -6.53 30.91 -20.81
C PRO A 266 -6.29 32.34 -21.29
N ASP A 267 -7.26 33.23 -21.11
CA ASP A 267 -7.12 34.67 -21.35
C ASP A 267 -6.23 35.30 -20.27
N LYS A 268 -4.94 34.98 -20.27
CA LYS A 268 -3.96 35.76 -19.52
C LYS A 268 -3.72 37.08 -20.25
N PRO A 269 -3.58 38.22 -19.53
CA PRO A 269 -3.21 39.47 -20.17
C PRO A 269 -1.87 39.27 -20.89
N LYS A 270 -1.86 39.51 -22.20
CA LYS A 270 -0.65 39.42 -23.03
C LYS A 270 0.47 40.22 -22.36
N LYS A 271 1.59 39.57 -22.03
CA LYS A 271 2.83 40.32 -21.80
C LYS A 271 3.18 40.98 -23.14
N GLU A 272 3.43 42.29 -23.14
CA GLU A 272 3.60 43.14 -24.33
C GLU A 272 4.75 42.74 -25.28
N ASN A 273 5.48 41.66 -25.01
CA ASN A 273 6.64 41.20 -25.80
C ASN A 273 6.46 39.84 -26.49
N GLU A 274 5.26 39.26 -26.55
CA GLU A 274 5.04 38.03 -27.33
C GLU A 274 4.78 38.38 -28.80
N GLY A 275 5.83 38.28 -29.62
CA GLY A 275 5.79 38.42 -31.07
C GLY A 275 4.90 37.38 -31.77
N ALA A 276 4.61 37.64 -33.05
CA ALA A 276 3.58 37.00 -33.88
C ALA A 276 3.76 35.48 -34.18
N ASP A 277 4.72 34.79 -33.57
CA ASP A 277 4.99 33.35 -33.73
C ASP A 277 4.76 32.59 -32.42
N THR A 278 3.60 32.77 -31.79
CA THR A 278 3.22 31.89 -30.68
C THR A 278 2.69 30.56 -31.24
N PRO A 279 3.28 29.41 -30.88
CA PRO A 279 2.79 28.12 -31.34
C PRO A 279 1.32 27.93 -30.96
N GLU A 280 0.56 27.27 -31.84
CA GLU A 280 -0.85 26.95 -31.64
C GLU A 280 -1.05 26.28 -30.26
N TRP A 281 -2.01 26.77 -29.48
CA TRP A 281 -2.28 26.23 -28.15
C TRP A 281 -2.83 24.81 -28.26
N VAL A 282 -2.14 23.85 -27.67
CA VAL A 282 -2.58 22.45 -27.63
C VAL A 282 -2.84 22.04 -26.19
N SER A 283 -4.08 21.68 -25.87
CA SER A 283 -4.44 21.15 -24.55
C SER A 283 -3.77 19.79 -24.32
N PRO A 284 -3.21 19.53 -23.13
CA PRO A 284 -2.66 18.21 -22.79
C PRO A 284 -3.74 17.16 -22.50
N LEU A 285 -5.01 17.58 -22.44
CA LEU A 285 -6.16 16.76 -22.06
C LEU A 285 -6.85 16.10 -23.26
N ASP A 286 -7.47 14.94 -23.06
CA ASP A 286 -8.25 14.26 -24.10
C ASP A 286 -9.51 15.08 -24.46
N PRO A 287 -9.67 15.56 -25.70
CA PRO A 287 -10.81 16.41 -26.08
C PRO A 287 -12.15 15.65 -26.07
N LYS A 288 -12.14 14.32 -26.23
CA LYS A 288 -13.36 13.51 -26.41
C LYS A 288 -13.93 12.97 -25.10
N ARG A 289 -13.20 13.09 -23.99
CA ARG A 289 -13.55 12.48 -22.70
C ARG A 289 -13.49 13.49 -21.57
N SER A 290 -14.29 13.27 -20.54
CA SER A 290 -14.15 14.03 -19.29
C SER A 290 -12.82 13.69 -18.62
N VAL A 291 -12.19 14.73 -18.06
CA VAL A 291 -10.92 14.60 -17.36
C VAL A 291 -11.17 14.70 -15.86
N HIS A 292 -10.54 13.83 -15.09
CA HIS A 292 -10.62 13.85 -13.63
C HIS A 292 -9.29 14.31 -13.07
N ILE A 293 -9.31 15.25 -12.12
CA ILE A 293 -8.10 15.74 -11.46
C ILE A 293 -8.16 15.45 -9.96
N CYS A 294 -7.00 15.23 -9.37
CA CYS A 294 -6.78 15.27 -7.94
C CYS A 294 -5.56 16.16 -7.66
N THR A 295 -5.67 17.12 -6.74
CA THR A 295 -4.53 17.86 -6.20
C THR A 295 -4.28 17.44 -4.76
N PHE A 296 -3.02 17.21 -4.42
CA PHE A 296 -2.54 16.83 -3.10
C PHE A 296 -1.94 18.07 -2.43
N SER A 297 -2.52 18.54 -1.32
CA SER A 297 -2.05 19.75 -0.65
C SER A 297 -2.11 19.61 0.89
N PRO A 298 -1.01 19.85 1.61
CA PRO A 298 -0.98 19.69 3.07
C PRO A 298 -1.75 20.79 3.81
N CYS A 299 -1.75 22.02 3.29
CA CYS A 299 -2.34 23.18 3.94
C CYS A 299 -3.72 23.52 3.35
N ILE A 300 -4.64 23.97 4.21
CA ILE A 300 -6.02 24.28 3.77
C ILE A 300 -6.08 25.56 2.91
N GLU A 301 -5.15 26.47 3.08
CA GLU A 301 -5.02 27.71 2.29
C GLU A 301 -4.65 27.39 0.83
N GLN A 302 -3.84 26.35 0.63
CA GLN A 302 -3.50 25.84 -0.71
C GLN A 302 -4.76 25.27 -1.39
N VAL A 303 -5.59 24.53 -0.64
CA VAL A 303 -6.87 24.02 -1.13
C VAL A 303 -7.77 25.15 -1.58
N THR A 304 -7.93 26.20 -0.77
CA THR A 304 -8.79 27.35 -1.10
C THR A 304 -8.40 27.99 -2.44
N ARG A 305 -7.11 28.30 -2.64
CA ARG A 305 -6.60 28.87 -3.90
C ARG A 305 -6.79 27.94 -5.09
N THR A 306 -6.60 26.64 -4.86
CA THR A 306 -6.81 25.61 -5.90
C THR A 306 -8.26 25.56 -6.34
N ILE A 307 -9.20 25.59 -5.38
CA ILE A 307 -10.64 25.57 -5.68
C ILE A 307 -11.07 26.83 -6.43
N GLU A 308 -10.55 27.99 -6.06
CA GLU A 308 -10.79 29.26 -6.77
C GLU A 308 -10.40 29.16 -8.24
N GLU A 309 -9.17 28.72 -8.52
CA GLU A 309 -8.66 28.60 -9.87
C GLU A 309 -9.37 27.49 -10.69
N LEU A 310 -9.67 26.34 -10.06
CA LEU A 310 -10.47 25.29 -10.69
C LEU A 310 -11.83 25.81 -11.17
N ARG A 311 -12.49 26.65 -10.35
CA ARG A 311 -13.79 27.25 -10.71
C ARG A 311 -13.65 28.22 -11.88
N LEU A 312 -12.60 29.06 -11.90
CA LEU A 312 -12.33 29.99 -12.98
C LEU A 312 -12.10 29.27 -14.31
N LEU A 313 -11.38 28.14 -14.29
CA LEU A 313 -11.06 27.33 -15.46
C LEU A 313 -12.17 26.35 -15.88
N GLY A 314 -13.35 26.44 -15.26
CA GLY A 314 -14.54 25.69 -15.67
C GLY A 314 -14.60 24.24 -15.16
N TRP A 315 -13.73 23.84 -14.23
CA TRP A 315 -13.84 22.55 -13.55
C TRP A 315 -15.13 22.49 -12.72
N LYS A 316 -15.77 21.31 -12.71
CA LYS A 316 -17.04 21.02 -12.06
C LYS A 316 -16.86 19.90 -11.03
N ASP A 317 -17.90 19.66 -10.23
CA ASP A 317 -17.93 18.59 -9.23
C ASP A 317 -16.70 18.62 -8.29
N ILE A 318 -16.38 19.81 -7.79
CA ILE A 318 -15.23 20.03 -6.93
C ILE A 318 -15.57 19.56 -5.52
N ASP A 319 -14.80 18.61 -5.01
CA ASP A 319 -14.96 18.05 -3.66
C ASP A 319 -13.60 17.81 -3.01
N MET A 320 -13.50 18.07 -1.71
CA MET A 320 -12.27 17.92 -0.93
C MET A 320 -12.48 16.93 0.21
N VAL A 321 -11.56 15.98 0.32
CA VAL A 321 -11.58 14.94 1.35
C VAL A 321 -10.20 14.70 1.93
N GLU A 322 -10.14 14.08 3.10
CA GLU A 322 -8.93 13.51 3.70
C GLU A 322 -9.12 12.00 3.92
N ILE A 323 -8.03 11.24 3.92
CA ILE A 323 -8.04 9.80 4.18
C ILE A 323 -7.30 9.50 5.48
N SER A 324 -8.01 8.96 6.45
CA SER A 324 -7.41 8.52 7.72
C SER A 324 -7.28 7.00 7.75
N ALA A 325 -6.05 6.51 7.60
CA ALA A 325 -5.74 5.09 7.69
C ALA A 325 -5.28 4.72 9.11
N ARG A 326 -5.71 3.56 9.60
CA ARG A 326 -5.26 3.01 10.89
C ARG A 326 -4.91 1.54 10.73
N ARG A 327 -3.68 1.17 11.08
CA ARG A 327 -3.29 -0.24 11.17
C ARG A 327 -3.65 -0.80 12.55
N ILE A 328 -4.25 -1.98 12.56
CA ILE A 328 -4.71 -2.65 13.77
C ILE A 328 -3.84 -3.88 14.04
N ASN A 329 -3.15 -3.88 15.18
CA ASN A 329 -2.40 -5.02 15.67
C ASN A 329 -3.29 -5.91 16.53
N THR A 330 -3.29 -7.21 16.22
CA THR A 330 -3.97 -8.22 17.03
C THR A 330 -2.98 -8.77 18.04
N ILE A 331 -3.29 -8.61 19.33
CA ILE A 331 -2.46 -9.05 20.46
C ILE A 331 -3.29 -10.01 21.31
N ARG A 332 -2.63 -11.04 21.83
CA ARG A 332 -3.24 -12.00 22.75
C ARG A 332 -2.68 -11.73 24.15
N GLU A 333 -3.53 -11.25 25.05
CA GLU A 333 -3.17 -11.12 26.46
C GLU A 333 -3.38 -12.45 27.16
N ARG A 334 -2.31 -13.01 27.73
CA ARG A 334 -2.40 -14.17 28.60
C ARG A 334 -2.26 -13.70 30.03
N VAL A 335 -3.40 -13.49 30.68
CA VAL A 335 -3.49 -13.11 32.10
C VAL A 335 -3.94 -14.33 32.89
N GLY A 336 -3.25 -14.63 33.99
CA GLY A 336 -3.57 -15.75 34.87
C GLY A 336 -2.41 -16.05 35.83
N ALA A 337 -2.72 -16.16 37.12
CA ALA A 337 -1.76 -16.52 38.16
C ALA A 337 -1.25 -17.97 38.03
N ASN A 338 -1.96 -18.82 37.28
CA ASN A 338 -1.57 -20.20 37.00
C ASN A 338 -0.79 -20.38 35.68
N LEU A 339 -0.45 -19.30 34.97
CA LEU A 339 0.31 -19.39 33.72
C LEU A 339 1.83 -19.57 33.99
N PRO A 340 2.53 -20.40 33.18
CA PRO A 340 3.98 -20.50 33.21
C PRO A 340 4.64 -19.13 33.02
N ALA A 341 5.78 -18.90 33.65
CA ALA A 341 6.57 -17.68 33.51
C ALA A 341 7.26 -17.63 32.13
N GLU A 342 6.46 -17.46 31.07
CA GLU A 342 6.93 -17.26 29.71
C GLU A 342 6.84 -15.77 29.32
N ARG A 343 7.70 -15.36 28.38
CA ARG A 343 7.77 -14.00 27.87
C ARG A 343 6.41 -13.59 27.26
N GLY A 344 5.72 -12.66 27.92
CA GLY A 344 4.41 -12.14 27.50
C GLY A 344 3.22 -12.64 28.32
N ASN A 345 3.42 -13.55 29.27
CA ASN A 345 2.39 -13.94 30.24
C ASN A 345 2.39 -12.96 31.42
N VAL A 346 1.23 -12.39 31.75
CA VAL A 346 1.06 -11.55 32.93
C VAL A 346 0.55 -12.44 34.06
N GLN A 347 1.41 -12.71 35.05
CA GLN A 347 1.08 -13.52 36.23
C GLN A 347 0.25 -12.73 37.26
N THR A 348 -0.68 -11.90 36.81
CA THR A 348 -1.71 -11.30 37.65
C THR A 348 -2.96 -12.18 37.60
N PRO A 349 -3.75 -12.20 38.68
CA PRO A 349 -5.02 -12.91 38.66
C PRO A 349 -5.94 -12.32 37.58
N ALA A 350 -6.47 -13.17 36.71
CA ALA A 350 -7.31 -12.77 35.59
C ALA A 350 -8.72 -12.35 36.02
N ASN A 351 -9.17 -12.84 37.17
CA ASN A 351 -10.49 -12.52 37.72
C ASN A 351 -10.44 -12.42 39.25
N VAL A 352 -11.53 -11.88 39.82
CA VAL A 352 -11.67 -11.69 41.27
C VAL A 352 -11.56 -13.01 42.02
N LYS A 353 -12.05 -14.12 41.45
CA LYS A 353 -12.00 -15.45 42.08
C LYS A 353 -10.56 -15.95 42.24
N GLU A 354 -9.75 -15.81 41.20
CA GLU A 354 -8.33 -16.16 41.19
C GLU A 354 -7.54 -15.22 42.10
N ALA A 355 -7.87 -13.93 42.14
CA ALA A 355 -7.27 -12.96 43.06
C ALA A 355 -7.55 -13.34 44.52
N MET A 356 -8.80 -13.68 44.84
CA MET A 356 -9.21 -14.14 46.17
C MET A 356 -8.56 -15.46 46.54
N GLN A 357 -8.40 -16.39 45.60
CA GLN A 357 -7.71 -17.66 45.83
C GLN A 357 -6.22 -17.44 46.12
N ARG A 358 -5.55 -16.59 45.34
CA ARG A 358 -4.15 -16.20 45.59
C ARG A 358 -3.99 -15.50 46.94
N LEU A 359 -4.91 -14.60 47.29
CA LEU A 359 -4.90 -13.89 48.58
C LEU A 359 -5.10 -14.86 49.75
N LYS A 360 -6.00 -15.85 49.63
CA LYS A 360 -6.19 -16.91 50.63
C LYS A 360 -4.92 -17.76 50.78
N GLU A 361 -4.25 -18.09 49.69
CA GLU A 361 -3.00 -18.86 49.71
C GLU A 361 -1.86 -18.07 50.37
N ILE A 362 -1.71 -16.79 50.04
CA ILE A 362 -0.74 -15.88 50.68
C ILE A 362 -1.03 -15.79 52.17
N ASN A 363 -2.28 -15.51 52.57
CA ASN A 363 -2.66 -15.42 53.98
C ASN A 363 -2.42 -16.75 54.74
N ARG A 364 -2.61 -17.90 54.10
CA ARG A 364 -2.29 -19.20 54.69
C ARG A 364 -0.78 -19.33 54.93
N LYS A 365 0.04 -19.03 53.93
CA LYS A 365 1.51 -19.04 54.06
C LYS A 365 2.00 -18.06 55.12
N THR A 366 1.45 -16.86 55.18
CA THR A 366 1.78 -15.87 56.21
C THR A 366 1.40 -16.34 57.61
N LYS A 367 0.23 -16.98 57.77
CA LYS A 367 -0.16 -17.59 59.06
C LYS A 367 0.74 -18.76 59.45
N GLU A 368 1.13 -19.60 58.50
CA GLU A 368 2.08 -20.70 58.74
C GLU A 368 3.45 -20.14 59.15
N PHE A 369 3.97 -19.14 58.44
CA PHE A 369 5.21 -18.43 58.79
C PHE A 369 5.12 -17.80 60.19
N HIS A 370 4.05 -17.07 60.52
CA HIS A 370 3.85 -16.51 61.86
C HIS A 370 3.72 -17.59 62.94
N LYS A 371 3.13 -18.75 62.64
CA LYS A 371 2.99 -19.86 63.59
C LYS A 371 4.34 -20.55 63.86
N VAL A 372 5.19 -20.69 62.84
CA VAL A 372 6.57 -21.19 62.99
C VAL A 372 7.40 -20.18 63.79
N HIS A 373 7.29 -18.90 63.47
CA HIS A 373 8.01 -17.83 64.17
C HIS A 373 7.57 -17.69 65.64
N PHE A 374 6.27 -17.82 65.93
CA PHE A 374 5.73 -17.78 67.30
C PHE A 374 6.06 -19.05 68.11
N LYS A 375 6.20 -20.20 67.46
CA LYS A 375 6.71 -21.42 68.12
C LYS A 375 8.19 -21.33 68.46
N SER A 376 8.98 -20.66 67.62
CA SER A 376 10.42 -20.44 67.86
C SER A 376 10.71 -19.43 68.99
N THR A 377 9.76 -18.55 69.34
CA THR A 377 9.96 -17.51 70.37
C THR A 377 9.44 -17.88 71.76
N ASN A 378 8.63 -18.93 71.91
CA ASN A 378 7.99 -19.30 73.20
C ASN A 378 8.21 -20.77 73.62
N GLY A 379 9.11 -21.51 72.96
CA GLY A 379 9.48 -22.87 73.36
C GLY A 379 10.99 -23.02 73.47
N ASP A 380 11.48 -23.27 74.69
CA ASP A 380 12.81 -23.82 74.96
C ASP A 380 12.89 -25.22 74.36
N ASP A 381 13.33 -25.34 73.12
CA ASP A 381 13.86 -26.61 72.60
C ASP A 381 14.98 -26.32 71.59
N ASP A 382 16.19 -26.59 72.04
CA ASP A 382 17.44 -26.48 71.30
C ASP A 382 17.52 -27.60 70.26
N SER A 383 17.04 -27.31 69.04
CA SER A 383 17.44 -28.08 67.86
C SER A 383 17.65 -27.15 66.67
N SER A 384 18.92 -26.91 66.39
CA SER A 384 19.42 -26.24 65.19
C SER A 384 19.22 -27.13 63.96
N ALA A 385 18.04 -27.06 63.35
CA ALA A 385 17.83 -27.49 61.97
C ALA A 385 17.64 -26.23 61.11
N MET A 386 18.68 -25.84 60.37
CA MET A 386 18.54 -24.89 59.28
C MET A 386 17.59 -25.51 58.24
N ASP A 387 16.34 -25.08 58.24
CA ASP A 387 15.40 -25.40 57.17
C ASP A 387 15.83 -24.61 55.94
N VAL A 388 16.56 -25.30 55.06
CA VAL A 388 17.03 -24.78 53.78
C VAL A 388 15.80 -24.40 52.96
N ASP A 389 15.76 -23.14 52.48
CA ASP A 389 14.83 -22.66 51.46
C ASP A 389 14.74 -23.69 50.32
N THR A 390 13.74 -24.56 50.40
CA THR A 390 13.42 -25.48 49.32
C THR A 390 12.54 -24.66 48.37
N PRO A 391 12.98 -24.38 47.12
CA PRO A 391 12.11 -23.74 46.16
C PRO A 391 10.91 -24.68 46.00
N ALA A 392 9.71 -24.18 46.26
CA ALA A 392 8.48 -24.94 46.17
C ALA A 392 8.53 -25.85 44.94
N SER A 393 8.55 -27.17 45.18
CA SER A 393 8.40 -28.17 44.12
C SER A 393 7.19 -27.76 43.30
N ASN A 394 7.36 -27.63 41.98
CA ASN A 394 6.27 -27.51 41.02
C ASN A 394 5.34 -28.71 41.22
N SER A 395 4.37 -28.57 42.11
CA SER A 395 3.25 -29.47 42.22
C SER A 395 2.37 -29.18 41.01
N PRO A 396 2.08 -30.17 40.14
CA PRO A 396 1.15 -29.97 39.05
C PRO A 396 -0.20 -29.63 39.68
N LYS A 397 -0.67 -28.41 39.46
CA LYS A 397 -1.99 -27.97 39.94
C LYS A 397 -3.04 -28.75 39.15
N THR A 398 -3.55 -29.82 39.74
CA THR A 398 -4.76 -30.50 39.29
C THR A 398 -5.96 -29.59 39.55
N ASP A 399 -6.77 -29.34 38.52
CA ASP A 399 -8.11 -28.76 38.73
C ASP A 399 -8.95 -29.68 39.61
N ALA A 400 -9.99 -29.12 40.24
CA ALA A 400 -10.89 -29.76 41.20
C ALA A 400 -11.69 -30.97 40.68
N ASN A 401 -11.32 -31.52 39.51
CA ASN A 401 -11.97 -32.66 38.88
C ASN A 401 -10.99 -33.75 38.39
N GLY A 402 -9.74 -33.75 38.87
CA GLY A 402 -8.83 -34.90 38.71
C GLY A 402 -8.42 -35.25 37.27
N LYS A 403 -8.70 -34.39 36.29
CA LYS A 403 -8.12 -34.50 34.95
C LYS A 403 -6.88 -33.62 34.88
N ALA A 404 -5.76 -34.21 34.46
CA ALA A 404 -4.61 -33.42 34.01
C ALA A 404 -5.13 -32.39 33.02
N ALA A 405 -4.76 -31.11 33.20
CA ALA A 405 -5.07 -30.08 32.24
C ALA A 405 -4.57 -30.58 30.88
N GLU A 406 -5.50 -31.01 30.03
CA GLU A 406 -5.25 -31.26 28.63
C GLU A 406 -4.44 -30.07 28.13
N ASP A 407 -3.28 -30.32 27.51
CA ASP A 407 -2.38 -29.30 26.97
C ASP A 407 -3.14 -28.40 25.99
N SER A 408 -3.91 -27.45 26.53
CA SER A 408 -4.67 -26.51 25.75
C SER A 408 -3.63 -25.65 25.08
N LYS A 409 -3.60 -25.77 23.75
CA LYS A 409 -2.54 -25.20 22.95
C LYS A 409 -2.38 -23.72 23.30
N PRO A 410 -1.16 -23.15 23.33
CA PRO A 410 -0.94 -21.79 23.83
C PRO A 410 -1.80 -20.69 23.18
N TRP A 411 -2.33 -20.92 21.97
CA TRP A 411 -3.24 -20.00 21.28
C TRP A 411 -4.73 -20.14 21.65
N MET A 412 -5.09 -21.09 22.51
CA MET A 412 -6.44 -21.21 23.10
C MET A 412 -6.53 -20.43 24.42
N HIS A 413 -5.38 -20.12 25.02
CA HIS A 413 -5.30 -19.33 26.24
C HIS A 413 -5.30 -17.82 25.97
N GLY A 414 -5.88 -17.06 26.93
CA GLY A 414 -5.87 -15.60 26.91
C GLY A 414 -6.95 -14.97 26.04
N ASN A 415 -7.16 -13.68 26.25
CA ASN A 415 -8.12 -12.89 25.49
C ASN A 415 -7.45 -12.24 24.29
N LEU A 416 -8.14 -12.25 23.15
CA LEU A 416 -7.71 -11.54 21.96
C LEU A 416 -8.20 -10.10 22.06
N TYR A 417 -7.30 -9.13 21.94
CA TYR A 417 -7.65 -7.73 21.83
C TYR A 417 -6.89 -7.10 20.66
N HIS A 418 -7.41 -5.96 20.20
CA HIS A 418 -6.81 -5.21 19.12
C HIS A 418 -6.29 -3.87 19.65
N ARG A 419 -5.11 -3.46 19.22
CA ARG A 419 -4.52 -2.15 19.53
C ARG A 419 -4.11 -1.47 18.22
N PRO A 420 -4.40 -0.18 18.03
CA PRO A 420 -3.83 0.56 16.91
C PRO A 420 -2.30 0.56 17.00
N GLU A 421 -1.64 0.83 15.89
CA GLU A 421 -0.20 1.15 15.89
C GLU A 421 0.11 2.33 16.82
N ASN A 422 1.35 2.36 17.33
CA ASN A 422 1.76 3.40 18.27
C ASN A 422 1.89 4.77 17.58
N ASP A 423 2.43 4.78 16.37
CA ASP A 423 2.66 6.00 15.58
C ASP A 423 1.61 6.10 14.47
N LEU A 424 0.57 6.89 14.73
CA LEU A 424 -0.50 7.14 13.77
C LEU A 424 -0.12 8.30 12.85
N LYS A 425 -0.20 8.09 11.54
CA LYS A 425 -0.16 9.18 10.55
C LYS A 425 -1.51 9.89 10.57
N THR A 426 -1.63 10.94 11.40
CA THR A 426 -2.90 11.63 11.61
C THR A 426 -3.32 12.51 10.44
N HIS A 427 -2.35 13.07 9.70
CA HIS A 427 -2.59 13.89 8.52
C HIS A 427 -1.50 13.63 7.49
N THR A 428 -1.90 13.38 6.25
CA THR A 428 -0.98 13.34 5.10
C THR A 428 -1.17 14.61 4.27
N SER A 429 -2.32 14.78 3.65
CA SER A 429 -2.76 16.00 2.94
C SER A 429 -4.25 15.95 2.63
N TYR A 430 -4.78 17.12 2.27
CA TYR A 430 -6.11 17.24 1.69
C TYR A 430 -6.07 16.86 0.21
N LEU A 431 -7.09 16.13 -0.23
CA LEU A 431 -7.26 15.66 -1.59
C LEU A 431 -8.43 16.42 -2.22
N THR A 432 -8.13 17.34 -3.13
CA THR A 432 -9.16 18.09 -3.87
C THR A 432 -9.37 17.45 -5.23
N PHE A 433 -10.58 16.96 -5.48
CA PHE A 433 -10.99 16.36 -6.73
C PHE A 433 -11.83 17.34 -7.53
N ALA A 434 -11.73 17.25 -8.86
CA ALA A 434 -12.65 17.93 -9.76
C ALA A 434 -12.75 17.18 -11.10
N VAL A 435 -13.77 17.52 -11.88
CA VAL A 435 -14.00 16.95 -13.21
C VAL A 435 -14.12 18.08 -14.23
N LEU A 436 -13.36 17.99 -15.30
CA LEU A 436 -13.51 18.84 -16.48
C LEU A 436 -14.34 18.10 -17.52
N PRO A 437 -15.56 18.55 -17.83
CA PRO A 437 -16.39 17.94 -18.86
C PRO A 437 -15.69 17.92 -20.23
N ARG A 438 -16.18 17.04 -21.13
CA ARG A 438 -15.84 17.19 -22.55
C ARG A 438 -16.50 18.46 -23.08
N GLU A 439 -15.84 19.14 -24.02
CA GLU A 439 -16.54 20.15 -24.82
C GLU A 439 -17.50 19.43 -25.76
N TRP A 440 -18.69 20.00 -25.91
CA TRP A 440 -19.71 19.48 -26.80
C TRP A 440 -19.75 20.36 -28.04
N THR A 441 -19.58 19.74 -29.21
CA THR A 441 -19.90 20.39 -30.48
C THR A 441 -21.40 20.30 -30.74
N GLU A 442 -21.94 21.14 -31.63
CA GLU A 442 -23.36 21.06 -32.04
C GLU A 442 -23.72 19.66 -32.56
N GLU A 443 -22.79 18.99 -33.26
CA GLU A 443 -22.95 17.61 -33.73
C GLU A 443 -23.04 16.61 -32.57
N ASP A 444 -22.19 16.77 -31.55
CA ASP A 444 -22.21 15.94 -30.34
C ASP A 444 -23.53 16.11 -29.58
N GLU A 445 -24.04 17.35 -29.47
CA GLU A 445 -25.31 17.66 -28.83
C GLU A 445 -26.48 17.03 -29.58
N ALA A 446 -26.54 17.18 -30.90
CA ALA A 446 -27.56 16.56 -31.74
C ALA A 446 -27.52 15.02 -31.66
N ALA A 447 -26.32 14.42 -31.64
CA ALA A 447 -26.15 12.98 -31.50
C ALA A 447 -26.63 12.47 -30.13
N ALA A 448 -26.41 13.24 -29.06
CA ALA A 448 -26.95 12.89 -27.75
C ALA A 448 -28.46 13.13 -27.66
N GLU A 449 -28.99 14.21 -28.21
CA GLU A 449 -30.44 14.43 -28.24
C GLU A 449 -31.16 13.30 -29.00
N ALA A 450 -30.58 12.83 -30.10
CA ALA A 450 -31.09 11.68 -30.85
C ALA A 450 -31.05 10.37 -30.02
N LYS A 451 -30.00 10.17 -29.22
CA LYS A 451 -29.80 8.95 -28.42
C LYS A 451 -30.55 8.98 -27.08
N TRP A 452 -30.75 10.16 -26.50
CA TRP A 452 -31.47 10.41 -25.26
C TRP A 452 -32.45 11.58 -25.48
N PRO A 453 -33.61 11.33 -26.10
CA PRO A 453 -34.58 12.38 -26.39
C PRO A 453 -35.11 12.98 -25.08
N CYS A 454 -34.67 14.20 -24.79
CA CYS A 454 -35.15 15.00 -23.67
C CYS A 454 -36.57 15.49 -23.94
N GLY A 455 -37.41 15.63 -22.90
CA GLY A 455 -38.77 16.18 -23.04
C GLY A 455 -39.92 15.17 -23.17
N LYS A 456 -39.62 13.86 -23.19
CA LYS A 456 -40.63 12.80 -22.95
C LYS A 456 -40.80 12.44 -21.47
N GLU A 457 -40.13 13.16 -20.58
CA GLU A 457 -40.27 12.99 -19.14
C GLU A 457 -41.67 13.43 -18.71
N GLY A 458 -42.53 12.46 -18.40
CA GLY A 458 -43.81 12.72 -17.75
C GLY A 458 -43.54 13.50 -16.47
N GLY A 459 -44.16 14.68 -16.34
CA GLY A 459 -43.76 15.72 -15.40
C GLY A 459 -43.40 15.28 -13.98
N VAL A 460 -42.52 16.07 -13.37
CA VAL A 460 -42.04 15.96 -11.98
C VAL A 460 -43.08 15.33 -11.06
N ILE A 461 -42.73 14.21 -10.45
CA ILE A 461 -43.59 13.37 -9.57
C ILE A 461 -44.23 14.17 -8.41
N GLY A 462 -43.75 15.39 -8.13
CA GLY A 462 -44.28 16.31 -7.12
C GLY A 462 -45.35 17.32 -7.57
N SER A 463 -45.60 17.52 -8.88
CA SER A 463 -46.49 18.59 -9.38
C SER A 463 -47.71 18.06 -10.16
N LEU A 464 -48.18 16.85 -9.87
CA LEU A 464 -49.44 16.37 -10.43
C LEU A 464 -50.62 17.17 -9.87
N ASN A 465 -51.15 18.05 -10.71
CA ASN A 465 -52.38 18.82 -10.48
C ASN A 465 -53.50 17.90 -9.94
N ARG A 466 -54.28 18.36 -8.95
CA ARG A 466 -55.33 17.57 -8.28
C ARG A 466 -56.33 16.92 -9.25
N GLN A 467 -56.55 17.54 -10.40
CA GLN A 467 -57.38 17.03 -11.49
C GLN A 467 -56.75 15.82 -12.20
N ALA A 468 -55.44 15.83 -12.46
CA ALA A 468 -54.72 14.70 -13.07
C ALA A 468 -54.72 13.46 -12.16
N ARG A 469 -54.59 13.65 -10.83
CA ARG A 469 -54.77 12.56 -9.85
C ARG A 469 -56.18 11.97 -9.89
N LYS A 470 -57.22 12.81 -9.97
CA LYS A 470 -58.61 12.33 -10.09
C LYS A 470 -58.84 11.56 -11.38
N GLN A 471 -58.27 12.00 -12.49
CA GLN A 471 -58.41 11.35 -13.79
C GLN A 471 -57.73 9.97 -13.83
N GLN A 472 -56.48 9.87 -13.37
CA GLN A 472 -55.79 8.58 -13.25
C GLN A 472 -56.51 7.60 -12.30
N THR A 473 -57.11 8.11 -11.22
CA THR A 473 -57.90 7.26 -10.31
C THR A 473 -59.16 6.74 -11.00
N ARG A 474 -59.81 7.57 -11.81
CA ARG A 474 -61.01 7.22 -12.59
C ARG A 474 -60.70 6.19 -13.68
N GLU A 475 -59.57 6.35 -14.36
CA GLU A 475 -59.08 5.41 -15.38
C GLU A 475 -58.69 4.06 -14.75
N LYS A 476 -58.00 4.04 -13.59
CA LYS A 476 -57.72 2.80 -12.86
C LYS A 476 -58.97 2.08 -12.39
N LEU A 477 -59.99 2.81 -11.94
CA LEU A 477 -61.29 2.23 -11.56
C LEU A 477 -62.05 1.68 -12.79
N ALA A 478 -62.00 2.39 -13.92
CA ALA A 478 -62.60 1.92 -15.17
C ALA A 478 -61.90 0.67 -15.71
N ALA A 479 -60.57 0.62 -15.68
CA ALA A 479 -59.78 -0.54 -16.07
C ALA A 479 -60.09 -1.76 -15.19
N LYS A 480 -60.15 -1.58 -13.85
CA LYS A 480 -60.60 -2.65 -12.94
C LYS A 480 -62.01 -3.13 -13.23
N LYS A 481 -62.93 -2.21 -13.58
CA LYS A 481 -64.32 -2.56 -13.90
C LYS A 481 -64.41 -3.36 -15.20
N LYS A 482 -63.59 -3.00 -16.21
CA LYS A 482 -63.49 -3.70 -17.48
C LYS A 482 -62.87 -5.09 -17.32
N GLN A 483 -61.81 -5.21 -16.52
CA GLN A 483 -61.17 -6.48 -16.20
C GLN A 483 -62.08 -7.40 -15.38
N LYS A 484 -62.94 -6.83 -14.51
CA LYS A 484 -63.97 -7.60 -13.80
C LYS A 484 -65.07 -8.09 -14.75
N GLN A 485 -65.52 -7.25 -15.69
CA GLN A 485 -66.49 -7.67 -16.71
C GLN A 485 -65.93 -8.78 -17.61
N GLU A 486 -64.69 -8.67 -18.08
CA GLU A 486 -64.04 -9.71 -18.88
C GLU A 486 -63.91 -11.04 -18.13
N ASN A 487 -63.59 -11.00 -16.82
CA ASN A 487 -63.54 -12.20 -15.98
C ASN A 487 -64.93 -12.80 -15.70
N ASP A 488 -65.99 -11.98 -15.61
CA ASP A 488 -67.35 -12.47 -15.42
C ASP A 488 -67.90 -13.10 -16.72
N THR A 489 -67.60 -12.53 -17.89
CA THR A 489 -67.97 -13.12 -19.20
C THR A 489 -67.21 -14.43 -19.48
N GLN A 490 -65.95 -14.55 -19.06
CA GLN A 490 -65.21 -15.82 -19.15
C GLN A 490 -65.78 -16.90 -18.21
N LYS A 491 -66.36 -16.54 -17.06
CA LYS A 491 -67.01 -17.51 -16.18
C LYS A 491 -68.34 -17.99 -16.71
N GLU A 492 -69.13 -17.12 -17.35
CA GLU A 492 -70.41 -17.52 -17.97
C GLU A 492 -70.20 -18.45 -19.17
N GLY A 493 -69.17 -18.21 -20.00
CA GLY A 493 -68.84 -19.09 -21.12
C GLY A 493 -68.39 -20.50 -20.71
N VAL A 494 -67.72 -20.65 -19.55
CA VAL A 494 -67.30 -21.97 -19.03
C VAL A 494 -68.48 -22.77 -18.46
N VAL A 495 -69.54 -22.09 -18.00
CA VAL A 495 -70.76 -22.74 -17.48
C VAL A 495 -71.67 -23.21 -18.62
N GLU A 496 -71.74 -22.49 -19.74
CA GLU A 496 -72.47 -22.97 -20.94
C GLU A 496 -71.77 -24.16 -21.61
N GLU A 497 -70.44 -24.16 -21.71
CA GLU A 497 -69.69 -25.26 -22.35
C GLU A 497 -69.70 -26.58 -21.52
N THR A 498 -70.02 -26.50 -20.22
CA THR A 498 -70.20 -27.68 -19.36
C THR A 498 -71.64 -28.21 -19.36
N ALA A 499 -72.62 -27.42 -19.79
CA ALA A 499 -74.02 -27.85 -19.91
C ALA A 499 -74.32 -28.57 -21.24
N GLU A 500 -73.55 -28.32 -22.31
CA GLU A 500 -73.68 -29.04 -23.60
C GLU A 500 -72.95 -30.39 -23.65
N LYS A 501 -72.22 -30.77 -22.59
CA LYS A 501 -71.45 -32.03 -22.48
C LYS A 501 -72.00 -33.03 -21.45
N GLN A 502 -73.26 -32.89 -21.02
CA GLN A 502 -73.97 -33.88 -20.19
C GLN A 502 -75.18 -34.48 -20.90
#